data_AF-A0A6N1YES9-F1
#
_entry.id   AF-A0A6N1YES9-F1
#
_cell.length_a   1.000
_cell.length_b   1.000
_cell.length_c   1.000
_cell.angle_alpha   90.00
_cell.angle_beta   90.00
_cell.angle_gamma   90.00
#
_symmetry.space_group_name_H-M   'P 1'
#
loop_
_entity.id
_entity.type
_entity.pdbx_description
1 polymer ?
#
loop_
_entity_poly.entity_id
_entity_poly.type
_entity_poly.pdbx_seq_one_letter_code
_entity_poly.pdbx_strand_id
1 'polypeptide(L)' 'MSEYCKSFALVTLREVSQGQRLDYAYHIKLRKGKSYEGFMARLKDIHDLQGLSLMMQESTVDI' A
#
# COMPACT_ATOMS: atom_id res chain seq x y z
N MET A 1 9.06 -5.88 2.41
CA MET A 1 7.72 -5.70 3.03
C MET A 1 7.70 -6.01 4.53
N SER A 2 8.30 -7.13 4.99
CA SER A 2 8.40 -7.50 6.42
C SER A 2 9.11 -6.47 7.31
N GLU A 3 10.03 -5.69 6.75
CA GLU A 3 10.79 -4.63 7.44
C GLU A 3 9.92 -3.44 7.85
N TYR A 4 8.93 -3.06 7.03
CA TYR A 4 8.08 -1.89 7.26
C TYR A 4 6.73 -2.26 7.85
N CYS A 5 6.14 -3.36 7.39
CA CYS A 5 4.78 -3.75 7.76
C CYS A 5 4.79 -4.77 8.90
N LYS A 6 4.00 -4.50 9.94
CA LYS A 6 3.61 -5.49 10.95
C LYS A 6 2.63 -6.50 10.37
N SER A 7 1.69 -6.03 9.54
CA SER A 7 0.79 -6.86 8.75
C SER A 7 0.53 -6.22 7.39
N PHE A 8 0.26 -7.06 6.39
CA PHE A 8 -0.19 -6.64 5.07
C PHE A 8 -1.16 -7.70 4.55
N ALA A 9 -2.26 -7.28 3.96
CA ALA A 9 -3.26 -8.17 3.38
C ALA A 9 -3.66 -7.62 2.01
N LEU A 10 -3.64 -8.49 0.98
CA LEU A 10 -4.19 -8.15 -0.32
C LEU A 10 -5.70 -8.06 -0.20
N VAL A 11 -6.25 -6.88 -0.44
CA VAL A 11 -7.69 -6.62 -0.38
C VAL A 11 -8.33 -6.86 -1.73
N THR A 12 -7.67 -6.43 -2.81
CA THR A 12 -8.20 -6.56 -4.15
C THR A 12 -7.08 -6.66 -5.17
N LEU A 13 -7.28 -7.53 -6.15
CA LEU A 13 -6.48 -7.62 -7.37
C LEU A 13 -7.42 -7.36 -8.55
N ARG A 14 -7.06 -6.42 -9.41
CA ARG A 14 -7.85 -6.08 -10.60
C ARG A 14 -6.98 -6.08 -11.83
N GLU A 15 -7.48 -6.69 -12.88
CA GLU A 15 -6.92 -6.51 -14.20
C GLU A 15 -7.39 -5.17 -14.77
N VAL A 16 -6.46 -4.40 -15.31
CA VAL A 16 -6.71 -3.11 -15.96
C VAL A 16 -5.98 -3.07 -17.30
N SER A 17 -6.41 -2.16 -18.18
CA SER A 17 -5.84 -2.00 -19.53
C SER A 17 -5.86 -3.29 -20.36
N GLN A 18 -6.99 -4.03 -20.34
CA GLN A 18 -7.20 -5.27 -21.11
C GLN A 18 -6.07 -6.31 -20.90
N GLY A 19 -5.71 -6.60 -19.66
CA GLY A 19 -4.68 -7.60 -19.33
C GLY A 19 -3.25 -7.09 -19.31
N GLN A 20 -2.99 -5.83 -19.67
CA GLN A 20 -1.63 -5.30 -19.69
C GLN A 20 -1.10 -4.95 -18.29
N ARG A 21 -1.98 -4.78 -17.31
CA ARG A 21 -1.58 -4.38 -15.97
C ARG A 21 -2.49 -4.97 -14.90
N LEU A 22 -1.89 -5.27 -13.76
CA LEU A 22 -2.58 -5.68 -12.55
C LEU A 22 -2.44 -4.58 -11.50
N ASP A 23 -3.57 -4.13 -10.99
CA ASP A 23 -3.63 -3.23 -9.84
C ASP A 23 -3.85 -4.05 -8.57
N TYR A 24 -2.98 -3.83 -7.59
CA TYR A 24 -3.02 -4.47 -6.29
C TYR A 24 -3.34 -3.45 -5.21
N ALA A 25 -4.41 -3.69 -4.46
CA ALA A 25 -4.77 -2.89 -3.29
C ALA A 25 -4.46 -3.69 -2.02
N TYR A 26 -3.57 -3.16 -1.18
CA TYR A 26 -3.19 -3.79 0.09
C TYR A 26 -3.67 -2.94 1.27
N HIS A 27 -4.19 -3.60 2.30
CA HIS A 27 -4.34 -3.00 3.61
C HIS A 27 -3.09 -3.36 4.42
N ILE A 28 -2.37 -2.35 4.91
CA ILE A 28 -1.14 -2.52 5.68
C ILE A 28 -1.27 -1.93 7.06
N LYS A 29 -0.51 -2.49 8.00
CA LYS A 29 -0.22 -1.87 9.29
C LYS A 29 1.29 -1.73 9.42
N LEU A 30 1.78 -0.51 9.60
CA LEU A 30 3.21 -0.26 9.77
C LEU A 30 3.71 -0.71 11.15
N ARG A 31 4.99 -1.04 11.23
CA ARG A 31 5.70 -1.29 12.50
C ARG A 31 5.92 0.04 13.24
N LYS A 32 6.06 -0.05 14.57
CA LYS A 32 6.36 1.11 15.42
C LYS A 32 7.66 1.77 14.96
N GLY A 33 7.65 3.10 14.81
CA GLY A 33 8.81 3.89 14.38
C GLY A 33 9.04 3.95 12.86
N LYS A 34 8.19 3.30 12.05
CA LYS A 34 8.18 3.48 10.59
C LYS A 34 7.09 4.48 10.21
N SER A 35 7.41 5.44 9.34
CA SER A 35 6.46 6.42 8.84
C SER A 35 5.90 6.01 7.47
N TYR A 36 4.71 6.51 7.14
CA TYR A 36 4.09 6.26 5.84
C TYR A 36 4.92 6.88 4.72
N GLU A 37 5.50 8.06 4.92
CA GLU A 37 6.34 8.74 3.93
C GLU A 37 7.58 7.91 3.60
N GLY A 38 8.26 7.39 4.63
CA GLY A 38 9.43 6.54 4.46
C GLY A 38 9.08 5.22 3.78
N PHE A 39 7.92 4.64 4.10
CA PHE A 39 7.42 3.45 3.41
C PHE A 39 7.12 3.74 1.93
N MET A 40 6.41 4.84 1.65
CA MET A 40 6.08 5.24 0.28
C MET A 40 7.33 5.53 -0.56
N ALA A 41 8.34 6.17 0.03
CA ALA A 41 9.61 6.41 -0.64
C ALA A 41 10.28 5.11 -1.10
N ARG A 42 10.31 4.07 -0.23
CA ARG A 42 10.89 2.77 -0.61
C ARG A 42 10.08 2.01 -1.63
N LEU A 43 8.75 2.16 -1.64
CA LEU A 43 7.94 1.57 -2.70
C LEU A 43 8.20 2.23 -4.06
N LYS A 44 8.49 3.54 -4.10
CA LYS A 44 8.87 4.23 -5.35
C LYS A 44 10.19 3.73 -5.94
N ASP A 45 11.07 3.10 -5.15
CA ASP A 45 12.31 2.50 -5.63
C ASP A 45 12.08 1.22 -6.46
N ILE A 46 10.86 0.67 -6.46
CA ILE A 46 10.52 -0.52 -7.24
C ILE A 46 10.26 -0.11 -8.70
N HIS A 47 11.21 -0.46 -9.58
CA HIS A 47 11.29 0.01 -10.97
C HIS A 47 10.01 -0.21 -11.81
N ASP A 48 9.31 -1.33 -11.63
CA ASP A 48 8.11 -1.68 -12.37
C ASP A 48 6.81 -1.28 -11.65
N LEU A 49 6.89 -0.71 -10.44
CA LEU A 49 5.74 -0.25 -9.70
C LEU A 49 5.25 1.09 -10.27
N GLN A 50 3.97 1.14 -10.62
CA GLN A 50 3.33 2.33 -11.18
C GLN A 50 2.03 2.64 -10.47
N GLY A 51 1.56 3.89 -10.54
CA GLY A 51 0.26 4.30 -9.98
C GLY A 51 0.17 4.15 -8.45
N LEU A 52 1.31 4.29 -7.77
CA LEU A 52 1.41 4.17 -6.32
C LEU A 52 0.58 5.26 -5.63
N SER A 53 -0.39 4.84 -4.82
CA SER A 53 -1.24 5.73 -4.03
C SER A 53 -1.39 5.18 -2.61
N LEU A 54 -1.61 6.09 -1.66
CA LEU A 54 -1.88 5.76 -0.26
C LEU A 54 -3.17 6.49 0.13
N MET A 55 -4.15 5.73 0.61
CA MET A 55 -5.37 6.27 1.20
C MET A 55 -5.30 6.05 2.71
N MET A 56 -5.33 7.13 3.47
CA MET A 56 -5.43 7.08 4.92
C MET A 56 -6.90 6.97 5.29
N GLN A 57 -7.28 5.90 5.96
CA GLN A 57 -8.61 5.80 6.54
C GLN A 57 -8.56 6.46 7.92
N GLU A 58 -9.22 7.60 8.06
CA GLU A 58 -9.47 8.19 9.37
C GLU A 58 -10.52 7.33 10.08
N SER A 59 -10.21 6.86 11.28
CA SER A 59 -11.22 6.23 12.14
C SER A 59 -12.16 7.31 12.65
N THR A 60 -13.33 7.45 12.05
CA THR A 60 -14.44 8.19 12.67
C THR A 60 -14.88 7.38 13.89
N VAL A 61 -14.51 7.85 15.08
CA VAL A 61 -15.13 7.39 16.31
C VAL A 61 -16.50 8.06 16.35
N ASP A 62 -17.57 7.29 16.08
CA ASP A 62 -18.92 7.72 16.44
C ASP A 62 -18.97 7.91 17.96
N ILE A 63 -19.31 9.13 18.41
CA ILE A 63 -19.49 9.50 19.83
C ILE A 63 -20.95 9.32 20.20
#